data_AF-A0A2N5XRV5-F1
#
_entry.id   AF-A0A2N5XRV5-F1
#
_cell.length_a   1.000
_cell.length_b   1.000
_cell.length_c   1.000
_cell.angle_alpha   90.00
_cell.angle_beta   90.00
_cell.angle_gamma   90.00
#
_symmetry.space_group_name_H-M   'P 1'
#
loop_
_entity.id
_entity.type
_entity.pdbx_description
1 polymer ?
#
loop_
_entity_poly.entity_id
_entity_poly.type
_entity_poly.pdbx_seq_one_letter_code
_entity_poly.pdbx_strand_id
1 'polypeptide(L)'
;MTASNRQKRLNSIKISKADTHQNLIKPTWPFQEEEGHARLTFYSKGGDTDMPYSKFVLIPLFIAAQATIMMVIEPTLGFVSWISFQAWAMYFLAGCSPKMGLKTFLGYLGGAAASIGIMQGASIFGAMGLANGTNLYLAVFIVVVLVISAEYVQWFDFVPSWFVGAGVFFGLMNLDIFTEGASIWAMYGQSTVKLMWSCMIGLAFGAVTVAFRTWYEAQVNTETADKQPPAVPAE
;
A
#
# COMPACT_ATOMS: atom_id res chain seq x y z
N MET A 1 -23.23 1.97 42.74
CA MET A 1 -21.76 2.08 42.76
C MET A 1 -21.38 3.54 42.92
N THR A 2 -20.74 3.91 44.03
CA THR A 2 -20.40 5.30 44.37
C THR A 2 -19.18 5.78 43.58
N ALA A 3 -19.13 7.08 43.24
CA ALA A 3 -18.06 7.71 42.46
C ALA A 3 -16.63 7.44 43.01
N SER A 4 -16.51 7.25 44.33
CA SER A 4 -15.28 6.84 45.03
C SER A 4 -14.71 5.50 44.54
N ASN A 5 -15.57 4.53 44.20
CA ASN A 5 -15.14 3.22 43.70
C ASN A 5 -14.71 3.24 42.23
N ARG A 6 -15.12 4.27 41.46
CA ARG A 6 -14.71 4.47 40.07
C ARG A 6 -13.29 5.06 40.00
N GLN A 7 -12.96 5.99 40.90
CA GLN A 7 -11.63 6.60 40.97
C GLN A 7 -10.54 5.62 41.41
N LYS A 8 -10.85 4.69 42.34
CA LYS A 8 -9.90 3.64 42.75
C LYS A 8 -9.55 2.66 41.62
N ARG A 9 -10.50 2.34 40.72
CA ARG A 9 -10.21 1.50 39.52
C ARG A 9 -9.37 2.23 38.48
N LEU A 10 -9.56 3.54 38.31
CA LEU A 10 -8.77 4.33 37.38
C LEU A 10 -7.32 4.48 37.85
N ASN A 11 -7.09 4.60 39.16
CA ASN A 11 -5.75 4.68 39.73
C ASN A 11 -5.01 3.32 39.77
N SER A 12 -5.72 2.18 39.67
CA SER A 12 -5.10 0.86 39.55
C SER A 12 -4.71 0.48 38.12
N ILE A 13 -5.11 1.27 37.12
CA ILE A 13 -4.64 1.16 35.73
C ILE A 13 -3.47 2.14 35.56
N LYS A 14 -2.47 2.04 36.44
CA LYS A 14 -1.12 2.48 36.09
C LYS A 14 -0.47 1.32 35.36
N ILE A 15 -0.62 1.32 34.04
CA ILE A 15 0.20 0.47 33.17
C ILE A 15 1.65 0.84 33.48
N SER A 16 2.39 -0.13 34.02
CA SER A 16 3.83 -0.04 34.23
C SER A 16 4.47 0.34 32.90
N LYS A 17 4.98 1.56 32.81
CA LYS A 17 5.74 2.07 31.66
C LYS A 17 7.19 1.55 31.65
N ALA A 18 7.54 0.56 32.48
CA ALA A 18 8.93 0.22 32.77
C ALA A 18 9.42 -1.14 32.23
N ASP A 19 8.56 -2.06 31.81
CA ASP A 19 9.02 -3.44 31.53
C ASP A 19 8.73 -3.91 30.11
N THR A 20 9.31 -3.27 29.10
CA THR A 20 9.64 -3.96 27.83
C THR A 20 10.74 -3.25 27.03
N HIS A 21 11.92 -3.07 27.64
CA HIS A 21 13.15 -3.02 26.84
C HIS A 21 13.54 -4.45 26.44
N GLN A 22 13.01 -4.90 25.30
CA GLN A 22 13.69 -5.92 24.52
C GLN A 22 13.98 -5.36 23.14
N ASN A 23 15.28 -5.32 22.86
CA ASN A 23 15.96 -4.94 21.63
C ASN A 23 15.40 -5.67 20.40
N LEU A 24 14.29 -5.19 19.89
CA LEU A 24 13.89 -5.39 18.51
C LEU A 24 13.98 -4.02 17.86
N ILE A 25 14.89 -3.89 16.90
CA ILE A 25 14.85 -2.85 15.90
C ILE A 25 13.47 -2.97 15.24
N LYS A 26 12.48 -2.25 15.77
CA LYS A 26 11.18 -2.13 15.14
C LYS A 26 11.44 -1.31 13.89
N PRO A 27 11.20 -1.82 12.67
CA PRO A 27 11.21 -0.97 11.50
C PRO A 27 10.17 0.12 11.74
N THR A 28 10.61 1.37 11.89
CA THR A 28 9.81 2.54 12.30
C THR A 28 8.91 3.06 11.17
N TRP A 29 8.38 2.16 10.34
CA TRP A 29 7.69 2.53 9.10
C TRP A 29 6.36 1.79 8.91
N PRO A 30 5.24 2.45 8.52
CA PRO A 30 5.00 3.90 8.38
C PRO A 30 4.06 4.52 9.42
N PHE A 31 3.53 3.78 10.38
CA PHE A 31 2.52 4.33 11.29
C PHE A 31 3.05 4.39 12.72
N GLN A 32 3.46 5.59 13.13
CA GLN A 32 3.58 5.91 14.55
C GLN A 32 2.33 6.71 14.93
N GLU A 33 1.52 6.17 15.82
CA GLU A 33 0.42 6.90 16.43
C GLU A 33 1.00 7.94 17.40
N GLU A 34 1.16 9.17 16.94
CA GLU A 34 1.26 10.33 17.83
C GLU A 34 -0.10 11.04 17.88
N GLU A 35 -0.64 11.17 19.10
CA GLU A 35 -1.73 12.06 19.50
C GLU A 35 -2.78 12.41 18.42
N GLY A 36 -3.54 11.41 17.96
CA GLY A 36 -4.78 11.64 17.22
C GLY A 36 -4.62 12.12 15.77
N HIS A 37 -3.40 12.16 15.22
CA HIS A 37 -3.16 12.49 13.83
C HIS A 37 -2.39 11.36 13.14
N ALA A 38 -3.05 10.62 12.25
CA ALA A 38 -2.36 9.76 11.30
C ALA A 38 -1.54 10.65 10.35
N ARG A 39 -0.30 10.96 10.73
CA ARG A 39 0.68 11.60 9.86
C ARG A 39 1.55 10.54 9.24
N LEU A 40 1.78 10.65 7.93
CA LEU A 40 2.98 10.13 7.30
C LEU A 40 4.17 10.88 7.89
N THR A 41 4.64 10.47 9.06
CA THR A 41 5.88 10.96 9.65
C THR A 41 7.04 10.36 8.86
N PHE A 42 7.39 11.02 7.76
CA PHE A 42 8.65 10.76 7.06
C PHE A 42 9.87 11.02 7.96
N TYR A 43 9.68 11.77 9.05
CA TYR A 43 10.64 12.06 10.11
C TYR A 43 9.93 12.19 11.46
N SER A 44 10.57 11.67 12.52
CA SER A 44 10.27 12.07 13.90
C SER A 44 10.62 13.54 14.04
N LYS A 45 9.69 14.36 14.53
CA LYS A 45 9.95 15.77 14.74
C LYS A 45 10.23 15.99 16.23
N GLY A 46 11.52 15.95 16.60
CA GLY A 46 11.97 16.48 17.90
C GLY A 46 13.06 15.66 18.59
N GLY A 47 14.29 16.18 18.54
CA GLY A 47 15.38 15.88 19.50
C GLY A 47 16.70 15.47 18.84
N ASP A 48 17.63 16.43 18.68
CA ASP A 48 19.10 16.33 18.48
C ASP A 48 19.73 15.22 17.61
N THR A 49 18.96 14.45 16.84
CA THR A 49 19.46 13.35 15.98
C THR A 49 18.78 13.32 14.60
N ASP A 50 18.43 14.48 14.05
CA ASP A 50 17.97 14.57 12.66
C ASP A 50 19.13 14.34 11.70
N MET A 51 18.96 13.41 10.75
CA MET A 51 19.93 13.14 9.69
C MET A 51 20.22 14.43 8.89
N PRO A 52 21.49 14.82 8.67
CA PRO A 52 21.80 16.00 7.88
C PRO A 52 21.29 15.85 6.45
N TYR A 53 20.82 16.94 5.85
CA TYR A 53 20.21 16.93 4.51
C TYR A 53 21.11 16.31 3.44
N SER A 54 22.43 16.48 3.55
CA SER A 54 23.43 15.90 2.64
C SER A 54 23.41 14.36 2.62
N LYS A 55 22.99 13.72 3.72
CA LYS A 55 22.76 12.27 3.78
C LYS A 55 21.33 11.94 3.35
N PHE A 56 20.35 12.73 3.80
CA PHE A 56 18.95 12.52 3.43
C PHE A 56 18.72 12.54 1.92
N VAL A 57 19.33 13.47 1.19
CA VAL A 57 19.09 13.68 -0.26
C VAL A 57 19.37 12.43 -1.11
N LEU A 58 20.18 11.48 -0.62
CA LEU A 58 20.42 10.22 -1.32
C LEU A 58 19.15 9.34 -1.44
N ILE A 59 18.24 9.41 -0.47
CA ILE A 59 16.98 8.66 -0.49
C ILE A 59 16.07 9.12 -1.66
N PRO A 60 15.68 10.40 -1.78
CA PRO A 60 14.86 10.85 -2.90
C PRO A 60 15.59 10.74 -4.25
N LEU A 61 16.92 10.89 -4.30
CA LEU A 61 17.68 10.65 -5.53
C LEU A 61 17.59 9.19 -5.98
N PHE A 62 17.68 8.23 -5.05
CA PHE A 62 17.50 6.82 -5.37
C PHE A 62 16.08 6.50 -5.85
N ILE A 63 15.06 7.08 -5.21
CA ILE A 63 13.66 6.92 -5.65
C ILE A 63 13.45 7.54 -7.03
N ALA A 64 14.03 8.71 -7.32
CA ALA A 64 13.97 9.35 -8.63
C ALA A 64 14.67 8.50 -9.71
N ALA A 65 15.82 7.90 -9.38
CA ALA A 65 16.51 6.96 -10.28
C ALA A 65 15.64 5.73 -10.58
N GLN A 66 15.02 5.12 -9.56
CA GLN A 66 14.08 4.02 -9.75
C GLN A 66 12.88 4.41 -10.63
N ALA A 67 12.27 5.56 -10.38
CA ALA A 67 11.17 6.06 -11.20
C ALA A 67 11.60 6.26 -12.67
N THR A 68 12.80 6.79 -12.89
CA THR A 68 13.37 6.96 -14.24
C THR A 68 13.61 5.61 -14.91
N ILE A 69 14.20 4.65 -14.20
CA ILE A 69 14.43 3.29 -14.71
C ILE A 69 13.09 2.67 -15.14
N MET A 70 12.05 2.78 -14.31
CA MET A 70 10.72 2.25 -14.63
C MET A 70 10.16 2.81 -15.95
N MET A 71 10.31 4.12 -16.19
CA MET A 71 9.91 4.74 -17.46
C MET A 71 10.70 4.21 -18.67
N VAL A 72 12.02 4.00 -18.49
CA VAL A 72 12.90 3.52 -19.57
C VAL A 72 12.61 2.06 -19.94
N ILE A 73 12.32 1.22 -18.95
CA ILE A 73 12.12 -0.22 -19.18
C ILE A 73 10.68 -0.57 -19.59
N GLU A 74 9.71 0.32 -19.37
CA GLU A 74 8.28 0.10 -19.69
C GLU A 74 8.05 -0.41 -21.12
N PRO A 75 8.58 0.22 -22.19
CA PRO A 75 8.33 -0.24 -23.56
C PRO A 75 8.91 -1.63 -23.82
N THR A 76 10.01 -1.98 -23.16
CA THR A 76 10.71 -3.27 -23.38
C THR A 76 10.08 -4.42 -22.62
N LEU A 77 9.54 -4.17 -21.42
CA LEU A 77 8.96 -5.20 -20.55
C LEU A 77 7.44 -5.27 -20.66
N GLY A 78 6.81 -4.36 -21.41
CA GLY A 78 5.40 -4.46 -21.74
C GLY A 78 4.46 -4.31 -20.53
N PHE A 79 4.82 -3.52 -19.53
CA PHE A 79 3.92 -3.10 -18.44
C PHE A 79 3.38 -1.69 -18.68
N VAL A 80 2.71 -1.10 -17.68
CA VAL A 80 2.25 0.29 -17.70
C VAL A 80 2.78 1.01 -16.46
N SER A 81 3.63 2.00 -16.63
CA SER A 81 4.34 2.64 -15.50
C SER A 81 3.40 3.28 -14.49
N TRP A 82 2.33 3.95 -14.92
CA TRP A 82 1.40 4.59 -13.98
C TRP A 82 0.69 3.58 -13.08
N ILE A 83 0.43 2.36 -13.56
CA ILE A 83 -0.13 1.26 -12.75
C ILE A 83 0.93 0.79 -11.75
N SER A 84 2.17 0.64 -12.21
CA SER A 84 3.30 0.26 -11.36
C SER A 84 3.57 1.30 -10.27
N PHE A 85 3.45 2.61 -10.54
CA PHE A 85 3.54 3.66 -9.51
C PHE A 85 2.43 3.56 -8.46
N GLN A 86 1.20 3.25 -8.88
CA GLN A 86 0.11 3.02 -7.93
C GLN A 86 0.38 1.80 -7.05
N ALA A 87 0.79 0.67 -7.64
CA ALA A 87 1.13 -0.53 -6.87
C ALA A 87 2.34 -0.32 -5.94
N TRP A 88 3.33 0.46 -6.38
CA TRP A 88 4.47 0.87 -5.56
C TRP A 88 3.99 1.67 -4.32
N ALA A 89 3.13 2.67 -4.51
CA ALA A 89 2.54 3.41 -3.38
C ALA A 89 1.69 2.50 -2.47
N MET A 90 0.93 1.57 -3.04
CA MET A 90 0.14 0.60 -2.27
C MET A 90 1.01 -0.30 -1.41
N TYR A 91 2.20 -0.71 -1.87
CA TYR A 91 3.15 -1.46 -1.04
C TYR A 91 3.53 -0.70 0.24
N PHE A 92 3.70 0.62 0.13
CA PHE A 92 3.99 1.47 1.28
C PHE A 92 2.80 1.61 2.22
N LEU A 93 1.61 1.85 1.67
CA LEU A 93 0.37 1.97 2.44
C LEU A 93 0.02 0.66 3.17
N ALA A 94 0.35 -0.48 2.56
CA ALA A 94 0.12 -1.79 3.14
C ALA A 94 1.14 -2.15 4.25
N GLY A 95 2.11 -1.28 4.55
CA GLY A 95 3.08 -1.48 5.63
C GLY A 95 4.38 -2.17 5.21
N CYS A 96 4.76 -2.07 3.93
CA CYS A 96 6.11 -2.41 3.44
C CYS A 96 6.60 -3.85 3.70
N SER A 97 5.70 -4.82 3.83
CA SER A 97 6.07 -6.22 4.07
C SER A 97 5.72 -7.12 2.88
N PRO A 98 6.48 -8.22 2.65
CA PRO A 98 6.19 -9.16 1.56
C PRO A 98 4.78 -9.75 1.67
N LYS A 99 4.31 -10.04 2.90
CA LYS A 99 2.95 -10.54 3.16
C LYS A 99 1.90 -9.54 2.69
N MET A 100 2.08 -8.26 3.00
CA MET A 100 1.13 -7.21 2.63
C MET A 100 1.24 -6.83 1.15
N GLY A 101 2.43 -6.97 0.55
CA GLY A 101 2.61 -6.92 -0.90
C GLY A 101 1.82 -8.01 -1.62
N LEU A 102 1.86 -9.26 -1.12
CA LEU A 102 1.04 -10.34 -1.68
C LEU A 102 -0.46 -10.08 -1.52
N LYS A 103 -0.91 -9.57 -0.37
CA LYS A 103 -2.31 -9.15 -0.20
C LYS A 103 -2.71 -8.05 -1.19
N THR A 104 -1.82 -7.08 -1.42
CA THR A 104 -2.03 -6.02 -2.42
C THR A 104 -2.16 -6.60 -3.83
N PHE A 105 -1.29 -7.54 -4.19
CA PHE A 105 -1.37 -8.25 -5.47
C PHE A 105 -2.70 -9.00 -5.61
N LEU A 106 -3.10 -9.76 -4.58
CA LEU A 106 -4.37 -10.48 -4.57
C LEU A 106 -5.57 -9.54 -4.62
N GLY A 107 -5.51 -8.38 -3.98
CA GLY A 107 -6.55 -7.36 -4.08
C GLY A 107 -6.64 -6.75 -5.48
N TYR A 108 -5.51 -6.52 -6.17
CA TYR A 108 -5.54 -6.10 -7.58
C TYR A 108 -6.24 -7.14 -8.47
N LEU A 109 -5.93 -8.42 -8.26
CA LEU A 109 -6.61 -9.53 -8.95
C LEU A 109 -8.11 -9.59 -8.60
N GLY A 110 -8.45 -9.42 -7.33
CA GLY A 110 -9.83 -9.33 -6.85
C GLY A 110 -10.58 -8.16 -7.46
N GLY A 111 -9.92 -7.00 -7.61
CA GLY A 111 -10.46 -5.81 -8.26
C GLY A 111 -10.76 -6.04 -9.74
N ALA A 112 -9.90 -6.77 -10.46
CA ALA A 112 -10.18 -7.19 -11.84
C ALA A 112 -11.40 -8.12 -11.91
N ALA A 113 -11.45 -9.14 -11.05
CA ALA A 113 -12.58 -10.07 -10.98
C ALA A 113 -13.90 -9.34 -10.65
N ALA A 114 -13.87 -8.41 -9.69
CA ALA A 114 -15.01 -7.57 -9.33
C ALA A 114 -15.47 -6.70 -10.51
N SER A 115 -14.53 -6.08 -11.24
CA SER A 115 -14.84 -5.24 -12.40
C SER A 115 -15.49 -6.03 -13.53
N ILE A 116 -14.98 -7.25 -13.80
CA ILE A 116 -15.61 -8.18 -14.73
C ILE A 116 -17.04 -8.51 -14.27
N GLY A 117 -17.22 -8.82 -12.98
CA GLY A 117 -18.54 -9.08 -12.39
C GLY A 117 -19.50 -7.90 -12.57
N ILE A 118 -19.03 -6.67 -12.39
CA ILE A 118 -19.84 -5.44 -12.57
C ILE A 118 -20.26 -5.28 -14.03
N MET A 119 -19.33 -5.43 -14.99
CA MET A 119 -19.65 -5.26 -16.41
C MET A 119 -20.61 -6.33 -16.93
N GLN A 120 -20.41 -7.59 -16.50
CA GLN A 120 -21.32 -8.67 -16.87
C GLN A 120 -22.67 -8.53 -16.17
N GLY A 121 -22.70 -8.14 -14.89
CA GLY A 121 -23.93 -7.86 -14.15
C GLY A 121 -24.74 -6.73 -14.80
N ALA A 122 -24.09 -5.64 -15.19
CA ALA A 122 -24.74 -4.52 -15.88
C ALA A 122 -25.34 -4.96 -17.22
N SER A 123 -24.65 -5.83 -17.96
CA SER A 123 -25.15 -6.40 -19.21
C SER A 123 -26.38 -7.30 -18.99
N ILE A 124 -26.36 -8.15 -17.96
CA ILE A 124 -27.50 -9.01 -17.58
C ILE A 124 -28.71 -8.16 -17.20
N PHE A 125 -28.53 -7.16 -16.34
CA PHE A 125 -29.62 -6.28 -15.94
C PHE A 125 -30.15 -5.43 -17.10
N GLY A 126 -29.28 -5.01 -18.01
CA GLY A 126 -29.71 -4.37 -19.27
C GLY A 126 -30.59 -5.29 -20.11
N ALA A 127 -30.21 -6.58 -20.26
CA ALA A 127 -31.02 -7.57 -20.97
C ALA A 127 -32.37 -7.86 -20.29
N MET A 128 -32.48 -7.62 -18.99
CA MET A 128 -33.74 -7.71 -18.22
C MET A 128 -34.62 -6.45 -18.35
N GLY A 129 -34.21 -5.46 -19.14
CA GLY A 129 -34.99 -4.24 -19.39
C GLY A 129 -34.78 -3.12 -18.37
N LEU A 130 -33.77 -3.20 -17.50
CA LEU A 130 -33.42 -2.08 -16.63
C LEU A 130 -32.84 -0.94 -17.49
N ALA A 131 -33.28 0.29 -17.19
CA ALA A 131 -32.79 1.48 -17.87
C ALA A 131 -31.27 1.62 -17.76
N ASN A 132 -30.67 2.21 -18.81
CA ASN A 132 -29.25 2.53 -18.86
C ASN A 132 -28.85 3.38 -17.66
N GLY A 133 -27.83 2.95 -16.92
CA GLY A 133 -27.36 3.57 -15.68
C GLY A 133 -27.83 2.81 -14.44
N THR A 134 -29.13 2.51 -14.33
CA THR A 134 -29.67 1.73 -13.20
C THR A 134 -29.10 0.31 -13.17
N ASN A 135 -28.92 -0.29 -14.35
CA ASN A 135 -28.26 -1.59 -14.50
C ASN A 135 -26.84 -1.60 -13.93
N LEU A 136 -26.05 -0.57 -14.21
CA LEU A 136 -24.70 -0.42 -13.70
C LEU A 136 -24.70 -0.20 -12.18
N TYR A 137 -25.55 0.70 -11.68
CA TYR A 137 -25.63 0.99 -10.24
C TYR A 137 -26.00 -0.26 -9.43
N LEU A 138 -26.93 -1.06 -9.93
CA LEU A 138 -27.32 -2.30 -9.27
C LEU A 138 -26.20 -3.36 -9.31
N ALA A 139 -25.51 -3.49 -10.45
CA ALA A 139 -24.36 -4.39 -10.57
C ALA A 139 -23.22 -4.00 -9.62
N VAL A 140 -22.89 -2.70 -9.55
CA VAL A 140 -21.92 -2.16 -8.60
C VAL A 140 -22.36 -2.46 -7.16
N PHE A 141 -23.61 -2.18 -6.81
CA PHE A 141 -24.12 -2.44 -5.46
C PHE A 141 -23.95 -3.90 -5.05
N ILE A 142 -24.39 -4.84 -5.89
CA ILE A 142 -24.30 -6.28 -5.62
C ILE A 142 -22.85 -6.73 -5.49
N VAL A 143 -21.99 -6.36 -6.45
CA VAL A 143 -20.60 -6.80 -6.44
C VAL A 143 -19.82 -6.18 -5.28
N VAL A 144 -20.03 -4.90 -4.98
CA VAL A 144 -19.35 -4.23 -3.85
C VAL A 144 -19.74 -4.88 -2.53
N VAL A 145 -21.00 -5.29 -2.32
CA VAL A 145 -21.38 -6.06 -1.12
C VAL A 145 -20.55 -7.34 -1.00
N LEU A 146 -20.30 -8.06 -2.10
CA LEU A 146 -19.47 -9.27 -2.09
C LEU A 146 -17.99 -8.95 -1.85
N VAL A 147 -17.46 -7.88 -2.46
CA VAL A 147 -16.08 -7.41 -2.27
C VAL A 147 -15.82 -7.00 -0.83
N ILE A 148 -16.72 -6.21 -0.23
CA ILE A 148 -16.59 -5.82 1.18
C ILE A 148 -16.76 -7.04 2.10
N SER A 149 -17.63 -7.99 1.75
CA SER A 149 -17.72 -9.25 2.49
C SER A 149 -16.43 -10.08 2.44
N ALA A 150 -15.58 -9.89 1.42
CA ALA A 150 -14.28 -10.54 1.34
C ALA A 150 -13.29 -10.06 2.41
N GLU A 151 -13.56 -8.95 3.11
CA GLU A 151 -12.80 -8.53 4.30
C GLU A 151 -12.77 -9.59 5.40
N TYR A 152 -13.79 -10.45 5.44
CA TYR A 152 -13.84 -11.57 6.38
C TYR A 152 -12.72 -12.60 6.13
N VAL A 153 -12.16 -12.63 4.92
CA VAL A 153 -11.07 -13.54 4.56
C VAL A 153 -9.73 -12.84 4.72
N GLN A 154 -8.88 -13.35 5.61
CA GLN A 154 -7.59 -12.74 5.97
C GLN A 154 -6.66 -12.43 4.79
N TRP A 155 -6.77 -13.13 3.67
CA TRP A 155 -5.95 -12.87 2.47
C TRP A 155 -6.47 -11.74 1.59
N PHE A 156 -7.72 -11.33 1.79
CA PHE A 156 -8.45 -10.36 0.99
C PHE A 156 -8.91 -9.14 1.79
N ASP A 157 -8.49 -9.04 3.05
CA ASP A 157 -8.81 -7.97 4.00
C ASP A 157 -8.21 -6.60 3.67
N PHE A 158 -7.34 -6.51 2.66
CA PHE A 158 -6.76 -5.24 2.21
C PHE A 158 -7.61 -4.58 1.11
N VAL A 159 -8.84 -4.22 1.47
CA VAL A 159 -9.85 -3.63 0.57
C VAL A 159 -9.40 -2.41 -0.23
N PRO A 160 -8.55 -1.50 0.27
CA PRO A 160 -8.02 -0.42 -0.57
C PRO A 160 -7.39 -0.92 -1.88
N SER A 161 -6.70 -2.07 -1.86
CA SER A 161 -6.10 -2.64 -3.07
C SER A 161 -7.11 -3.22 -4.07
N TRP A 162 -8.28 -3.65 -3.60
CA TRP A 162 -9.39 -4.08 -4.47
C TRP A 162 -9.95 -2.93 -5.28
N PHE A 163 -10.21 -1.79 -4.63
CA PHE A 163 -10.73 -0.61 -5.30
C PHE A 163 -9.73 -0.03 -6.31
N VAL A 164 -8.45 0.02 -5.94
CA VAL A 164 -7.41 0.48 -6.88
C VAL A 164 -7.31 -0.48 -8.07
N GLY A 165 -7.26 -1.80 -7.83
CA GLY A 165 -7.25 -2.80 -8.90
C GLY A 165 -8.45 -2.68 -9.84
N ALA A 166 -9.64 -2.47 -9.29
CA ALA A 166 -10.86 -2.27 -10.06
C ALA A 166 -10.82 -0.99 -10.90
N GLY A 167 -10.43 0.15 -10.30
CA GLY A 167 -10.30 1.42 -11.01
C GLY A 167 -9.29 1.35 -12.16
N VAL A 168 -8.14 0.71 -11.94
CA VAL A 168 -7.15 0.46 -12.99
C VAL A 168 -7.71 -0.45 -14.08
N PHE A 169 -8.42 -1.52 -13.71
CA PHE A 169 -9.01 -2.44 -14.68
C PHE A 169 -10.04 -1.75 -15.58
N PHE A 170 -10.95 -0.95 -15.00
CA PHE A 170 -11.85 -0.11 -15.78
C PHE A 170 -11.09 0.88 -16.67
N GLY A 171 -10.00 1.47 -16.18
CA GLY A 171 -9.11 2.31 -16.99
C GLY A 171 -8.56 1.56 -18.20
N LEU A 172 -7.99 0.37 -18.00
CA LEU A 172 -7.46 -0.48 -19.07
C LEU A 172 -8.53 -0.88 -20.09
N MET A 173 -9.76 -1.15 -19.64
CA MET A 173 -10.90 -1.44 -20.53
C MET A 173 -11.31 -0.27 -21.42
N ASN A 174 -10.88 0.96 -21.10
CA ASN A 174 -11.11 2.16 -21.91
C ASN A 174 -9.87 2.60 -22.72
N LEU A 175 -8.79 1.81 -22.70
CA LEU A 175 -7.61 2.06 -23.54
C LEU A 175 -7.65 1.18 -24.78
N ASP A 176 -7.17 1.70 -25.92
CA ASP A 176 -7.01 0.94 -27.17
C ASP A 176 -5.78 0.03 -27.13
N ILE A 177 -5.78 -0.92 -26.18
CA ILE A 177 -4.70 -1.90 -25.97
C ILE A 177 -5.05 -3.29 -26.51
N PHE A 178 -6.24 -3.43 -27.10
CA PHE A 178 -6.79 -4.72 -27.50
C PHE A 178 -6.39 -5.12 -28.91
N THR A 179 -6.23 -6.42 -29.11
CA THR A 179 -6.11 -6.99 -30.45
C THR A 179 -7.38 -6.70 -31.25
N GLU A 180 -7.22 -6.34 -32.53
CA GLU A 180 -8.35 -6.08 -33.42
C GLU A 180 -9.28 -7.31 -33.49
N GLY A 181 -10.59 -7.08 -33.32
CA GLY A 181 -11.59 -8.14 -33.30
C GLY A 181 -11.57 -9.03 -32.05
N ALA A 182 -10.86 -8.65 -30.98
CA ALA A 182 -10.84 -9.41 -29.74
C ALA A 182 -12.27 -9.58 -29.16
N SER A 183 -12.56 -10.80 -28.69
CA SER A 183 -13.78 -11.05 -27.91
C SER A 183 -13.68 -10.35 -26.56
N ILE A 184 -14.83 -10.06 -25.93
CA ILE A 184 -14.88 -9.42 -24.61
C ILE A 184 -14.06 -10.19 -23.55
N TRP A 185 -14.05 -11.52 -23.62
CA TRP A 185 -13.26 -12.36 -22.70
C TRP A 185 -11.76 -12.26 -22.97
N ALA A 186 -11.35 -12.12 -24.23
CA ALA A 186 -9.97 -11.85 -24.58
C ALA A 186 -9.54 -10.46 -24.08
N MET A 187 -10.41 -9.45 -24.20
CA MET A 187 -10.15 -8.12 -23.65
C MET A 187 -9.97 -8.16 -22.13
N TYR A 188 -10.85 -8.86 -21.40
CA TYR A 188 -10.69 -9.05 -19.96
C TYR A 188 -9.39 -9.76 -19.60
N GLY A 189 -9.01 -10.79 -20.35
CA GLY A 189 -7.74 -11.50 -20.17
C GLY A 189 -6.53 -10.60 -20.37
N GLN A 190 -6.50 -9.85 -21.48
CA GLN A 190 -5.41 -8.91 -21.81
C GLN A 190 -5.28 -7.82 -20.74
N SER A 191 -6.40 -7.20 -20.34
CA SER A 191 -6.43 -6.20 -19.25
C SER A 191 -5.96 -6.80 -17.93
N THR A 192 -6.40 -8.01 -17.57
CA THR A 192 -5.97 -8.67 -16.33
C THR A 192 -4.48 -8.92 -16.35
N VAL A 193 -3.94 -9.49 -17.44
CA VAL A 193 -2.49 -9.75 -17.56
C VAL A 193 -1.70 -8.45 -17.45
N LYS A 194 -2.12 -7.40 -18.16
CA LYS A 194 -1.45 -6.09 -18.13
C LYS A 194 -1.50 -5.47 -16.73
N LEU A 195 -2.64 -5.54 -16.05
CA LEU A 195 -2.83 -5.09 -14.67
C LEU A 195 -1.88 -5.84 -13.72
N MET A 196 -1.92 -7.17 -13.74
CA MET A 196 -1.17 -8.01 -12.80
C MET A 196 0.33 -7.90 -13.02
N TRP A 197 0.77 -7.85 -14.28
CA TRP A 197 2.18 -7.66 -14.62
C TRP A 197 2.70 -6.30 -14.15
N SER A 198 1.94 -5.23 -14.38
CA SER A 198 2.30 -3.88 -13.93
C SER A 198 2.27 -3.75 -12.40
N CYS A 199 1.29 -4.39 -11.74
CA CYS A 199 1.21 -4.47 -10.28
C CYS A 199 2.45 -5.13 -9.69
N MET A 200 2.84 -6.29 -10.21
CA MET A 200 4.00 -7.03 -9.72
C MET A 200 5.29 -6.21 -9.82
N ILE A 201 5.51 -5.52 -10.94
CA ILE A 201 6.67 -4.64 -11.12
C ILE A 201 6.63 -3.49 -10.11
N GLY A 202 5.49 -2.85 -9.91
CA GLY A 202 5.33 -1.80 -8.89
C GLY A 202 5.65 -2.27 -7.48
N LEU A 203 5.17 -3.45 -7.09
CA LEU A 203 5.48 -4.07 -5.80
C LEU A 203 6.97 -4.39 -5.65
N ALA A 204 7.63 -4.85 -6.71
CA ALA A 204 9.06 -5.12 -6.71
C ALA A 204 9.89 -3.84 -6.47
N PHE A 205 9.56 -2.74 -7.14
CA PHE A 205 10.18 -1.43 -6.90
C PHE A 205 9.89 -0.91 -5.49
N GLY A 206 8.68 -1.15 -4.97
CA GLY A 206 8.35 -0.94 -3.56
C GLY A 206 9.28 -1.67 -2.60
N ALA A 207 9.49 -2.97 -2.81
CA ALA A 207 10.38 -3.78 -1.99
C ALA A 207 11.84 -3.30 -2.07
N VAL A 208 12.33 -2.98 -3.27
CA VAL A 208 13.70 -2.44 -3.48
C VAL A 208 13.88 -1.11 -2.75
N THR A 209 12.87 -0.24 -2.79
CA THR A 209 12.91 1.06 -2.11
C THR A 209 13.03 0.90 -0.60
N VAL A 210 12.25 0.00 -0.02
CA VAL A 210 12.30 -0.28 1.42
C VAL A 210 13.64 -0.89 1.80
N ALA A 211 14.11 -1.88 1.04
CA ALA A 211 15.39 -2.54 1.31
C ALA A 211 16.57 -1.54 1.29
N PHE A 212 16.63 -0.67 0.27
CA PHE A 212 17.66 0.36 0.19
C PHE A 212 17.57 1.33 1.37
N ARG A 213 16.36 1.83 1.68
CA ARG A 213 16.17 2.79 2.76
C ARG A 213 16.57 2.22 4.12
N THR A 214 16.09 1.01 4.44
CA THR A 214 16.43 0.33 5.70
C THR A 214 17.93 0.10 5.83
N TRP A 215 18.59 -0.33 4.75
CA TRP A 215 20.03 -0.51 4.75
C TRP A 215 20.78 0.83 4.91
N TYR A 216 20.38 1.86 4.16
CA TYR A 216 21.06 3.15 4.15
C TYR A 216 20.95 3.88 5.49
N GLU A 217 19.76 3.91 6.08
CA GLU A 217 19.54 4.53 7.40
C GLU A 217 20.35 3.81 8.49
N ALA A 218 20.49 2.48 8.43
CA ALA A 218 21.34 1.74 9.36
C ALA A 218 22.82 2.17 9.29
N GLN A 219 23.36 2.36 8.07
CA GLN A 219 24.75 2.81 7.89
C GLN A 219 24.99 4.22 8.44
N VAL A 220 24.05 5.14 8.17
CA VAL A 220 24.17 6.53 8.63
C VAL A 220 24.11 6.64 10.16
N ASN A 221 23.28 5.81 10.80
CA ASN A 221 23.15 5.79 12.25
C ASN A 221 24.42 5.24 12.93
N THR A 222 25.04 4.19 12.37
CA THR A 222 26.32 3.67 12.88
C THR A 222 27.45 4.70 12.80
N GLU A 223 27.59 5.38 11.65
CA GLU A 223 28.62 6.43 11.47
C GLU A 223 28.43 7.60 12.45
N THR A 224 27.20 7.87 12.86
CA THR A 224 26.88 8.94 13.82
C THR A 224 27.25 8.53 15.25
N ALA A 225 26.97 7.28 15.63
CA ALA A 225 27.35 6.73 16.93
C ALA A 225 28.87 6.70 17.14
N ASP A 226 29.65 6.33 16.11
CA ASP A 226 31.11 6.25 16.19
C ASP A 226 31.78 7.63 16.35
N LYS A 227 31.10 8.72 15.95
CA LYS A 227 31.63 10.09 16.05
C LYS A 227 31.30 10.77 17.39
N GLN A 228 30.48 10.16 18.24
CA GLN A 228 30.10 10.75 19.51
C GLN A 228 31.15 10.40 20.59
N PRO A 229 31.80 11.39 21.24
CA PRO A 229 32.81 11.11 22.26
C PRO A 229 32.19 10.32 23.44
N PRO A 230 32.97 9.44 24.10
CA PRO A 230 32.47 8.62 25.19
C PRO A 230 31.86 9.51 26.29
N ALA A 231 30.69 9.12 26.80
CA ALA A 231 30.02 9.81 27.88
C ALA A 231 30.98 9.93 29.08
N VAL A 232 31.28 11.17 29.48
CA VAL A 232 32.07 11.44 30.68
C VAL A 232 31.28 10.86 31.87
N PRO A 233 31.86 9.94 32.67
CA PRO A 233 31.18 9.41 33.84
C PRO A 233 30.84 10.57 34.78
N ALA A 234 29.60 10.61 35.25
CA ALA A 234 29.15 11.61 36.22
C ALA A 234 29.96 11.47 37.52
N GLU A 235 30.61 12.55 37.94
CA GLU A 235 31.29 12.69 39.23
C GLU A 235 30.31 12.79 40.41
#